data_AF-A0A7W6WJT7-F1
#
_entry.id   AF-A0A7W6WJT7-F1
#
_cell.length_a   1.000
_cell.length_b   1.000
_cell.length_c   1.000
_cell.angle_alpha   90.00
_cell.angle_beta   90.00
_cell.angle_gamma   90.00
#
_symmetry.space_group_name_H-M   'P 1'
#
loop_
_entity.id
_entity.type
_entity.pdbx_description
1 polymer ?
#
loop_
_entity_poly.entity_id
_entity_poly.type
_entity_poly.pdbx_seq_one_letter_code
_entity_poly.pdbx_strand_id
1 'polypeptide(L)'
;MDVLDEEDRIRDSRRARHAEARRERRLAAAARQAEELERFLDSLGRRIDTLAESGHVLEGDAEHPPRFIDYARTRRLTSECMAFMIVIERRIEALPEDMQPAPRDAFETHTITLWGTLLECSLAFLRAISEEEHLPLGSREVFLHEIKTLHDAHGTLSQERFAERLPPPLLGKHRQAEKILNEIIDRAPRLLDLG
;
A
#
# COMPACT_ATOMS: atom_id res chain seq x y z
N MET A 1 -60.90 -28.41 7.35
CA MET A 1 -60.00 -27.60 6.50
C MET A 1 -59.40 -26.56 7.42
N ASP A 2 -58.07 -26.56 7.50
CA ASP A 2 -57.30 -26.34 8.72
C ASP A 2 -56.95 -24.85 8.94
N VAL A 3 -57.55 -24.21 9.94
CA VAL A 3 -57.32 -22.79 10.27
C VAL A 3 -55.89 -22.56 10.79
N LEU A 4 -55.26 -23.61 11.35
CA LEU A 4 -53.88 -23.57 11.84
C LEU A 4 -52.86 -23.50 10.68
N ASP A 5 -53.16 -24.05 9.51
CA ASP A 5 -52.30 -24.03 8.32
C ASP A 5 -52.27 -22.63 7.65
N GLU A 6 -53.36 -21.86 7.76
CA GLU A 6 -53.44 -20.49 7.23
C GLU A 6 -52.61 -19.49 8.06
N GLU A 7 -52.66 -19.60 9.40
CA GLU A 7 -51.90 -18.72 10.30
C GLU A 7 -50.38 -18.95 10.20
N ASP A 8 -49.94 -20.20 10.07
CA ASP A 8 -48.53 -20.52 9.88
C ASP A 8 -48.01 -20.03 8.52
N ARG A 9 -48.80 -20.15 7.45
CA ARG A 9 -48.45 -19.57 6.13
C ARG A 9 -48.31 -18.05 6.15
N ILE A 10 -49.18 -17.35 6.89
CA ILE A 10 -49.10 -15.89 7.06
C ILE A 10 -47.84 -15.51 7.85
N ARG A 11 -47.53 -16.27 8.91
CA ARG A 11 -46.34 -16.05 9.75
C ARG A 11 -45.05 -16.26 8.97
N ASP A 12 -44.97 -17.31 8.17
CA ASP A 12 -43.80 -17.62 7.36
C ASP A 12 -43.64 -16.62 6.20
N SER A 13 -44.73 -16.19 5.59
CA SER A 13 -44.72 -15.11 4.59
C SER A 13 -44.20 -13.79 5.17
N ARG A 14 -44.59 -13.44 6.41
CA ARG A 14 -44.07 -12.25 7.09
C ARG A 14 -42.59 -12.37 7.41
N ARG A 15 -42.14 -13.54 7.89
CA ARG A 15 -40.72 -13.81 8.15
C ARG A 15 -39.87 -13.72 6.88
N ALA A 16 -40.34 -14.29 5.77
CA ALA A 16 -39.66 -14.21 4.47
C ALA A 16 -39.51 -12.75 4.02
N ARG A 17 -40.59 -11.96 4.07
CA ARG A 17 -40.54 -10.52 3.72
C ARG A 17 -39.58 -9.72 4.60
N HIS A 18 -39.54 -9.99 5.91
CA HIS A 18 -38.59 -9.32 6.80
C HIS A 18 -37.13 -9.71 6.51
N ALA A 19 -36.88 -10.98 6.20
CA ALA A 19 -35.56 -11.46 5.81
C ALA A 19 -35.10 -10.82 4.48
N GLU A 20 -35.99 -10.73 3.51
CA GLU A 20 -35.77 -10.09 2.22
C GLU A 20 -35.47 -8.58 2.39
N ALA A 21 -36.30 -7.84 3.13
CA ALA A 21 -36.06 -6.43 3.40
C ALA A 21 -34.72 -6.19 4.15
N ARG A 22 -34.33 -7.09 5.06
CA ARG A 22 -33.02 -7.01 5.73
C ARG A 22 -31.88 -7.28 4.77
N ARG A 23 -32.04 -8.23 3.84
CA ARG A 23 -31.05 -8.52 2.79
C ARG A 23 -30.88 -7.33 1.86
N GLU A 24 -31.96 -6.74 1.37
CA GLU A 24 -31.94 -5.55 0.52
C GLU A 24 -31.23 -4.38 1.20
N ARG A 25 -31.53 -4.11 2.48
CA ARG A 25 -30.84 -3.05 3.24
C ARG A 25 -29.34 -3.30 3.39
N ARG A 26 -28.93 -4.56 3.58
CA ARG A 26 -27.50 -4.93 3.66
C ARG A 26 -26.81 -4.75 2.33
N LEU A 27 -27.44 -5.17 1.23
CA LEU A 27 -26.90 -4.97 -0.13
C LEU A 27 -26.78 -3.48 -0.48
N ALA A 28 -27.79 -2.67 -0.17
CA ALA A 28 -27.74 -1.23 -0.38
C ALA A 28 -26.66 -0.55 0.47
N ALA A 29 -26.43 -1.02 1.70
CA ALA A 29 -25.35 -0.52 2.54
C ALA A 29 -23.97 -0.91 1.98
N ALA A 30 -23.79 -2.16 1.55
CA ALA A 30 -22.56 -2.64 0.93
C ALA A 30 -22.25 -1.88 -0.38
N ALA A 31 -23.25 -1.62 -1.22
CA ALA A 31 -23.08 -0.84 -2.44
C ALA A 31 -22.58 0.60 -2.15
N ARG A 32 -23.13 1.26 -1.12
CA ARG A 32 -22.64 2.58 -0.69
C ARG A 32 -21.22 2.52 -0.15
N GLN A 33 -20.87 1.46 0.58
CA GLN A 33 -19.51 1.26 1.08
C GLN A 33 -18.51 1.04 -0.07
N ALA A 34 -18.89 0.30 -1.11
CA ALA A 34 -18.07 0.10 -2.30
C ALA A 34 -17.82 1.43 -3.03
N GLU A 35 -18.84 2.28 -3.19
CA GLU A 35 -18.69 3.61 -3.80
C GLU A 35 -17.79 4.54 -2.96
N GLU A 36 -17.89 4.47 -1.63
CA GLU A 36 -16.98 5.21 -0.74
C GLU A 36 -15.54 4.71 -0.85
N LEU A 37 -15.36 3.39 -0.99
CA LEU A 37 -14.07 2.74 -1.16
C LEU A 37 -13.37 3.15 -2.45
N GLU A 38 -14.10 3.26 -3.56
CA GLU A 38 -13.56 3.82 -4.82
C GLU A 38 -12.97 5.22 -4.61
N ARG A 39 -13.67 6.10 -3.88
CA ARG A 39 -13.15 7.44 -3.55
C ARG A 39 -11.89 7.39 -2.69
N PHE A 40 -11.77 6.42 -1.79
CA PHE A 40 -10.55 6.23 -1.01
C PHE A 40 -9.38 5.75 -1.87
N LEU A 41 -9.63 4.82 -2.79
CA LEU A 41 -8.62 4.35 -3.75
C LEU A 41 -8.12 5.49 -4.65
N ASP A 42 -9.02 6.31 -5.19
CA ASP A 42 -8.66 7.49 -5.97
C ASP A 42 -7.86 8.51 -5.15
N SER A 43 -8.20 8.66 -3.87
CA SER A 43 -7.43 9.52 -2.96
C SER A 43 -6.06 8.94 -2.63
N LEU A 44 -5.92 7.62 -2.58
CA LEU A 44 -4.64 6.96 -2.36
C LEU A 44 -3.75 7.16 -3.59
N GLY A 45 -4.28 6.91 -4.80
CA GLY A 45 -3.57 7.13 -6.06
C GLY A 45 -2.95 8.53 -6.14
N ARG A 46 -3.75 9.58 -5.92
CA ARG A 46 -3.25 10.98 -5.93
C ARG A 46 -2.14 11.25 -4.91
N ARG A 47 -2.20 10.60 -3.74
CA ARG A 47 -1.16 10.74 -2.71
C ARG A 47 0.12 10.02 -3.11
N ILE A 48 0.01 8.85 -3.76
CA ILE A 48 1.15 8.12 -4.33
C ILE A 48 1.81 8.97 -5.42
N ASP A 49 1.03 9.62 -6.29
CA ASP A 49 1.57 10.52 -7.31
C ASP A 49 2.35 11.68 -6.69
N THR A 50 1.80 12.32 -5.64
CA THR A 50 2.49 13.39 -4.89
C THR A 50 3.78 12.88 -4.21
N LEU A 51 3.77 11.65 -3.72
CA LEU A 51 4.95 11.01 -3.14
C LEU A 51 6.02 10.77 -4.21
N ALA A 52 5.64 10.30 -5.39
CA ALA A 52 6.55 10.08 -6.51
C ALA A 52 7.22 11.38 -6.96
N GLU A 53 6.45 12.47 -7.07
CA GLU A 53 6.98 13.81 -7.35
C GLU A 53 7.98 14.27 -6.27
N SER A 54 7.69 13.99 -5.00
CA SER A 54 8.61 14.32 -3.89
C SER A 54 9.87 13.44 -3.89
N GLY A 55 9.76 12.21 -4.41
CA GLY A 55 10.88 11.30 -4.61
C GLY A 55 11.91 11.82 -5.62
N HIS A 56 11.45 12.41 -6.72
CA HIS A 56 12.35 13.03 -7.72
C HIS A 56 13.16 14.20 -7.16
N VAL A 57 12.64 14.92 -6.15
CA VAL A 57 13.41 15.96 -5.44
C VAL A 57 14.63 15.37 -4.74
N LEU A 58 14.59 14.08 -4.33
CA LEU A 58 15.71 13.38 -3.71
C LEU A 58 16.77 12.92 -4.71
N GLU A 59 16.48 12.91 -6.01
CA GLU A 59 17.49 12.61 -7.04
C GLU A 59 18.50 13.75 -7.17
N GLY A 60 18.06 15.00 -6.89
CA GLY A 60 18.91 16.19 -6.86
C GLY A 60 19.60 16.51 -8.18
N ASP A 61 20.21 17.69 -8.25
CA ASP A 61 21.29 17.96 -9.19
C ASP A 61 22.49 18.55 -8.45
N ALA A 62 23.63 18.69 -9.12
CA ALA A 62 24.85 19.20 -8.49
C ALA A 62 24.69 20.63 -7.92
N GLU A 63 23.70 21.40 -8.38
CA GLU A 63 23.43 22.76 -7.92
C GLU A 63 22.43 22.78 -6.74
N HIS A 64 21.59 21.74 -6.59
CA HIS A 64 20.54 21.65 -5.59
C HIS A 64 20.54 20.26 -4.93
N PRO A 65 21.50 19.98 -4.02
CA PRO A 65 21.52 18.73 -3.30
C PRO A 65 20.25 18.60 -2.44
N PRO A 66 19.66 17.40 -2.35
CA PRO A 66 18.46 17.17 -1.57
C PRO A 66 18.70 17.47 -0.10
N ARG A 67 17.80 18.25 0.52
CA ARG A 67 17.96 18.66 1.91
C ARG A 67 17.26 17.66 2.81
N PHE A 68 17.72 17.58 4.06
CA PHE A 68 17.07 16.74 5.08
C PHE A 68 15.57 17.02 5.27
N ILE A 69 15.13 18.27 5.04
CA ILE A 69 13.71 18.64 5.09
C ILE A 69 12.89 17.97 3.98
N ASP A 70 13.48 17.76 2.81
CA ASP A 70 12.82 17.13 1.67
C ASP A 70 12.63 15.63 1.97
N TYR A 71 13.65 15.01 2.57
CA TYR A 71 13.55 13.66 3.10
C TYR A 71 12.43 13.49 4.15
N ALA A 72 12.39 14.39 5.15
CA ALA A 72 11.37 14.34 6.20
C ALA A 72 9.94 14.46 5.64
N ARG A 73 9.77 15.26 4.57
CA ARG A 73 8.49 15.37 3.87
C ARG A 73 8.11 14.08 3.16
N THR A 74 9.01 13.48 2.38
CA THR A 74 8.78 12.20 1.70
C THR A 74 8.40 11.12 2.72
N ARG A 75 9.14 11.01 3.82
CA ARG A 75 8.85 10.06 4.90
C ARG A 75 7.46 10.24 5.53
N ARG A 76 7.02 11.48 5.73
CA ARG A 76 5.68 11.76 6.24
C ARG A 76 4.61 11.27 5.27
N LEU A 77 4.76 11.59 3.98
CA LEU A 77 3.83 11.15 2.94
C LEU A 77 3.79 9.61 2.84
N THR A 78 4.94 8.94 2.93
CA THR A 78 5.03 7.47 3.01
C THR A 78 4.18 6.92 4.15
N SER A 79 4.37 7.47 5.37
CA SER A 79 3.65 7.01 6.56
C SER A 79 2.13 7.20 6.42
N GLU A 80 1.72 8.33 5.81
CA GLU A 80 0.31 8.59 5.52
C GLU A 80 -0.27 7.62 4.49
N CYS A 81 0.46 7.30 3.41
CA CYS A 81 0.02 6.32 2.41
C CYS A 81 -0.12 4.92 3.01
N MET A 82 0.86 4.50 3.82
CA MET A 82 0.84 3.19 4.51
C MET A 82 -0.34 3.06 5.47
N ALA A 83 -0.60 4.09 6.28
CA ALA A 83 -1.76 4.10 7.16
C ALA A 83 -3.07 4.01 6.37
N PHE A 84 -3.14 4.68 5.22
CA PHE A 84 -4.32 4.69 4.37
C PHE A 84 -4.57 3.34 3.69
N MET A 85 -3.50 2.64 3.28
CA MET A 85 -3.60 1.30 2.75
C MET A 85 -4.23 0.32 3.74
N ILE A 86 -3.81 0.37 5.01
CA ILE A 86 -4.38 -0.49 6.07
C ILE A 86 -5.90 -0.24 6.23
N VAL A 87 -6.34 1.02 6.13
CA VAL A 87 -7.77 1.36 6.22
C VAL A 87 -8.53 0.84 5.01
N ILE A 88 -7.97 0.97 3.80
CA ILE A 88 -8.59 0.50 2.56
C ILE A 88 -8.70 -1.02 2.56
N GLU A 89 -7.64 -1.74 2.92
CA GLU A 89 -7.63 -3.21 3.00
C GLU A 89 -8.72 -3.73 3.94
N ARG A 90 -8.83 -3.17 5.15
CA ARG A 90 -9.90 -3.53 6.11
C ARG A 90 -11.30 -3.24 5.57
N ARG A 91 -11.46 -2.19 4.76
CA ARG A 91 -12.75 -1.86 4.14
C ARG A 91 -13.09 -2.83 3.01
N ILE A 92 -12.10 -3.30 2.23
CA ILE A 92 -12.28 -4.36 1.24
C ILE A 92 -12.74 -5.64 1.94
N GLU A 93 -12.05 -6.04 3.01
CA GLU A 93 -12.38 -7.27 3.77
C GLU A 93 -13.79 -7.23 4.39
N ALA A 94 -14.32 -6.05 4.67
CA ALA A 94 -15.66 -5.88 5.20
C ALA A 94 -16.79 -5.97 4.14
N LEU A 95 -16.44 -5.92 2.85
CA LEU A 95 -17.42 -6.06 1.77
C LEU A 95 -17.83 -7.53 1.58
N PRO A 96 -19.04 -7.79 1.05
CA PRO A 96 -19.42 -9.11 0.54
C PRO A 96 -18.37 -9.65 -0.45
N GLU A 97 -18.07 -10.95 -0.39
CA GLU A 97 -17.01 -11.58 -1.19
C GLU A 97 -17.15 -11.33 -2.70
N ASP A 98 -18.38 -11.28 -3.21
CA ASP A 98 -18.70 -11.00 -4.62
C ASP A 98 -18.39 -9.55 -5.04
N MET A 99 -18.27 -8.63 -4.08
CA MET A 99 -17.97 -7.21 -4.30
C MET A 99 -16.48 -6.86 -4.04
N GLN A 100 -15.70 -7.79 -3.50
CA GLN A 100 -14.27 -7.56 -3.21
C GLN A 100 -13.34 -7.54 -4.43
N PRO A 101 -13.55 -8.31 -5.53
CA PRO A 101 -12.53 -8.47 -6.56
C PRO A 101 -12.08 -7.17 -7.22
N ALA A 102 -13.01 -6.29 -7.61
CA ALA A 102 -12.69 -5.03 -8.27
C ALA A 102 -11.88 -4.06 -7.38
N PRO A 103 -12.31 -3.71 -6.14
CA PRO A 103 -11.52 -2.83 -5.30
C PRO A 103 -10.22 -3.48 -4.82
N ARG A 104 -10.16 -4.82 -4.69
CA ARG A 104 -8.93 -5.55 -4.38
C ARG A 104 -7.90 -5.42 -5.51
N ASP A 105 -8.33 -5.53 -6.77
CA ASP A 105 -7.45 -5.37 -7.91
C ASP A 105 -6.88 -3.93 -8.02
N ALA A 106 -7.73 -2.92 -7.81
CA ALA A 106 -7.29 -1.52 -7.76
C ALA A 106 -6.33 -1.27 -6.59
N PHE A 107 -6.61 -1.83 -5.42
CA PHE A 107 -5.75 -1.74 -4.25
C PHE A 107 -4.37 -2.39 -4.48
N GLU A 108 -4.33 -3.56 -5.11
CA GLU A 108 -3.09 -4.24 -5.47
C GLU A 108 -2.28 -3.43 -6.50
N THR A 109 -2.95 -2.78 -7.46
CA THR A 109 -2.30 -1.86 -8.39
C THR A 109 -1.64 -0.69 -7.64
N HIS A 110 -2.37 -0.03 -6.73
CA HIS A 110 -1.80 1.04 -5.91
C HIS A 110 -0.70 0.55 -4.96
N THR A 111 -0.80 -0.68 -4.47
CA THR A 111 0.24 -1.33 -3.66
C THR A 111 1.54 -1.46 -4.44
N ILE A 112 1.48 -1.96 -5.68
CA ILE A 112 2.64 -2.06 -6.56
C ILE A 112 3.22 -0.67 -6.84
N THR A 113 2.38 0.32 -7.17
CA THR A 113 2.85 1.68 -7.44
C THR A 113 3.54 2.29 -6.22
N LEU A 114 2.93 2.23 -5.03
CA LEU A 114 3.51 2.79 -3.82
C LEU A 114 4.85 2.14 -3.50
N TRP A 115 4.90 0.81 -3.39
CA TRP A 115 6.13 0.12 -3.04
C TRP A 115 7.21 0.25 -4.11
N GLY A 116 6.81 0.35 -5.39
CA GLY A 116 7.71 0.70 -6.47
C GLY A 116 8.32 2.08 -6.28
N THR A 117 7.50 3.11 -6.02
CA THR A 117 7.98 4.46 -5.73
C THR A 117 8.91 4.50 -4.51
N LEU A 118 8.56 3.78 -3.43
CA LEU A 118 9.40 3.73 -2.23
C LEU A 118 10.75 3.06 -2.51
N LEU A 119 10.74 1.94 -3.23
CA LEU A 119 11.95 1.25 -3.68
C LEU A 119 12.86 2.19 -4.48
N GLU A 120 12.27 2.96 -5.39
CA GLU A 120 12.96 3.94 -6.22
C GLU A 120 13.61 5.05 -5.40
N CYS A 121 12.83 5.66 -4.51
CA CYS A 121 13.30 6.73 -3.63
C CYS A 121 14.46 6.25 -2.73
N SER A 122 14.32 5.06 -2.14
CA SER A 122 15.35 4.50 -1.26
C SER A 122 16.63 4.20 -2.03
N LEU A 123 16.54 3.63 -3.24
CA LEU A 123 17.72 3.39 -4.09
C LEU A 123 18.41 4.70 -4.51
N ALA A 124 17.64 5.72 -4.88
CA ALA A 124 18.18 7.03 -5.24
C ALA A 124 18.90 7.68 -4.04
N PHE A 125 18.29 7.64 -2.86
CA PHE A 125 18.90 8.15 -1.64
C PHE A 125 20.21 7.42 -1.30
N LEU A 126 20.19 6.09 -1.32
CA LEU A 126 21.39 5.28 -1.03
C LEU A 126 22.54 5.59 -1.99
N ARG A 127 22.21 5.87 -3.26
CA ARG A 127 23.21 6.28 -4.24
C ARG A 127 23.78 7.65 -3.91
N ALA A 128 22.92 8.64 -3.67
CA ALA A 128 23.34 10.01 -3.36
C ALA A 128 24.29 10.04 -2.15
N ILE A 129 23.95 9.38 -1.04
CA ILE A 129 24.83 9.37 0.14
C ILE A 129 26.15 8.63 -0.09
N SER A 130 26.20 7.68 -1.03
CA SER A 130 27.42 6.90 -1.32
C SER A 130 28.46 7.72 -2.09
N GLU A 131 27.99 8.77 -2.77
CA GLU A 131 28.80 9.69 -3.57
C GLU A 131 29.25 10.92 -2.75
N GLU A 132 28.69 11.13 -1.55
CA GLU A 132 29.02 12.24 -0.66
C GLU A 132 30.30 12.00 0.17
N GLU A 133 31.24 12.96 0.12
CA GLU A 133 32.48 12.91 0.91
C GLU A 133 32.22 13.17 2.41
N HIS A 134 31.20 13.98 2.72
CA HIS A 134 30.83 14.35 4.08
C HIS A 134 29.33 14.19 4.30
N LEU A 135 28.94 13.19 5.11
CA LEU A 135 27.53 12.94 5.39
C LEU A 135 26.94 14.01 6.33
N PRO A 136 25.74 14.53 6.03
CA PRO A 136 25.06 15.45 6.94
C PRO A 136 24.66 14.77 8.25
N LEU A 137 24.45 15.58 9.30
CA LEU A 137 23.93 15.09 10.57
C LEU A 137 22.57 14.41 10.37
N GLY A 138 22.41 13.21 10.92
CA GLY A 138 21.18 12.41 10.77
C GLY A 138 21.21 11.39 9.62
N SER A 139 22.25 11.39 8.77
CA SER A 139 22.34 10.45 7.64
C SER A 139 22.33 8.98 8.05
N ARG A 140 22.81 8.65 9.26
CA ARG A 140 22.79 7.28 9.76
C ARG A 140 21.36 6.79 9.98
N GLU A 141 20.54 7.58 10.67
CA GLU A 141 19.16 7.25 10.98
C GLU A 141 18.33 7.13 9.70
N VAL A 142 18.59 8.03 8.75
CA VAL A 142 17.97 7.99 7.43
C VAL A 142 18.39 6.74 6.66
N PHE A 143 19.69 6.45 6.61
CA PHE A 143 20.22 5.25 5.95
C PHE A 143 19.57 3.97 6.48
N LEU A 144 19.53 3.78 7.80
CA LEU A 144 18.88 2.61 8.41
C LEU A 144 17.40 2.51 8.03
N HIS A 145 16.71 3.64 7.95
CA HIS A 145 15.31 3.67 7.51
C HIS A 145 15.18 3.23 6.06
N GLU A 146 16.03 3.73 5.15
CA GLU A 146 15.98 3.33 3.75
C GLU A 146 16.34 1.86 3.53
N ILE A 147 17.23 1.29 4.34
CA ILE A 147 17.47 -0.17 4.32
C ILE A 147 16.19 -0.93 4.71
N LYS A 148 15.48 -0.48 5.76
CA LYS A 148 14.20 -1.08 6.14
C LYS A 148 13.15 -0.94 5.03
N THR A 149 13.03 0.25 4.44
CA THR A 149 12.11 0.50 3.33
C THR A 149 12.41 -0.39 2.12
N LEU A 150 13.68 -0.57 1.75
CA LEU A 150 14.09 -1.50 0.69
C LEU A 150 13.74 -2.94 1.01
N HIS A 151 13.99 -3.37 2.25
CA HIS A 151 13.65 -4.71 2.71
C HIS A 151 12.14 -4.96 2.63
N ASP A 152 11.34 -4.05 3.16
CA ASP A 152 9.89 -4.17 3.20
C ASP A 152 9.27 -4.08 1.79
N ALA A 153 9.81 -3.21 0.92
CA ALA A 153 9.41 -3.10 -0.48
C ALA A 153 9.74 -4.38 -1.25
N HIS A 154 10.97 -4.90 -1.11
CA HIS A 154 11.37 -6.14 -1.73
C HIS A 154 10.48 -7.30 -1.24
N GLY A 155 10.32 -7.45 0.08
CA GLY A 155 9.50 -8.51 0.68
C GLY A 155 8.03 -8.43 0.26
N THR A 156 7.47 -7.22 0.12
CA THR A 156 6.09 -7.04 -0.35
C THR A 156 5.95 -7.37 -1.83
N LEU A 157 6.81 -6.81 -2.69
CA LEU A 157 6.75 -7.00 -4.14
C LEU A 157 7.14 -8.42 -4.59
N SER A 158 7.88 -9.16 -3.76
CA SER A 158 8.23 -10.58 -3.99
C SER A 158 7.08 -11.55 -3.72
N GLN A 159 5.94 -11.10 -3.19
CA GLN A 159 4.80 -11.96 -2.93
C GLN A 159 4.21 -12.48 -4.24
N GLU A 160 3.81 -13.76 -4.27
CA GLU A 160 3.34 -14.47 -5.48
C GLU A 160 2.23 -13.72 -6.22
N ARG A 161 1.30 -13.10 -5.48
CA ARG A 161 0.20 -12.30 -6.04
C ARG A 161 0.65 -11.12 -6.93
N PHE A 162 1.89 -10.67 -6.80
CA PHE A 162 2.44 -9.56 -7.59
C PHE A 162 3.42 -10.00 -8.67
N ALA A 163 3.87 -11.26 -8.70
CA ALA A 163 4.98 -11.71 -9.54
C ALA A 163 4.81 -11.39 -11.04
N GLU A 164 3.59 -11.53 -11.57
CA GLU A 164 3.27 -11.25 -12.98
C GLU A 164 2.74 -9.84 -13.24
N ARG A 165 2.58 -9.04 -12.18
CA ARG A 165 2.01 -7.68 -12.24
C ARG A 165 3.07 -6.58 -12.17
N LEU A 166 4.32 -6.91 -11.84
CA LEU A 166 5.39 -5.93 -11.75
C LEU A 166 5.77 -5.40 -13.15
N PRO A 167 5.72 -4.07 -13.38
CA PRO A 167 6.13 -3.51 -14.65
C PRO A 167 7.65 -3.71 -14.88
N PRO A 168 8.11 -3.85 -16.14
CA PRO A 168 9.52 -4.15 -16.43
C PRO A 168 10.56 -3.20 -15.80
N PRO A 169 10.34 -1.87 -15.75
CA PRO A 169 11.26 -0.96 -15.07
C PRO A 169 11.41 -1.27 -13.57
N LEU A 170 10.34 -1.69 -12.91
CA LEU A 170 10.34 -2.02 -11.49
C LEU A 170 11.07 -3.35 -11.22
N LEU A 171 10.98 -4.33 -12.12
CA LEU A 171 11.72 -5.60 -11.99
C LEU A 171 13.25 -5.39 -11.90
N GLY A 172 13.78 -4.45 -12.69
CA GLY A 172 15.21 -4.12 -12.64
C GLY A 172 15.62 -3.58 -11.28
N LYS A 173 14.83 -2.65 -10.73
CA LYS A 173 15.06 -2.05 -9.42
C LYS A 173 14.85 -3.03 -8.28
N HIS A 174 13.86 -3.92 -8.39
CA HIS A 174 13.59 -4.99 -7.43
C HIS A 174 14.78 -5.96 -7.29
N ARG A 175 15.37 -6.37 -8.41
CA ARG A 175 16.62 -7.17 -8.42
C ARG A 175 17.82 -6.40 -7.88
N GLN A 176 17.89 -5.10 -8.12
CA GLN A 176 18.96 -4.27 -7.55
C GLN A 176 18.85 -4.19 -6.03
N ALA A 177 17.64 -4.01 -5.50
CA ALA A 177 17.37 -4.00 -4.07
C ALA A 177 17.76 -5.34 -3.42
N GLU A 178 17.41 -6.46 -4.03
CA GLU A 178 17.80 -7.79 -3.57
C GLU A 178 19.33 -7.93 -3.42
N LYS A 179 20.11 -7.47 -4.41
CA LYS A 179 21.58 -7.50 -4.36
C LYS A 179 22.13 -6.66 -3.21
N ILE A 180 21.60 -5.46 -3.02
CA ILE A 180 22.03 -4.56 -1.93
C ILE A 180 21.71 -5.20 -0.57
N LEU A 181 20.50 -5.74 -0.40
CA LEU A 181 20.09 -6.40 0.83
C LEU A 181 20.96 -7.61 1.15
N ASN A 182 21.27 -8.46 0.16
CA ASN A 182 22.18 -9.59 0.33
C ASN A 182 23.59 -9.14 0.75
N GLU A 183 24.12 -8.08 0.12
CA GLU A 183 25.43 -7.53 0.51
C GLU A 183 25.43 -7.01 1.96
N ILE A 184 24.32 -6.40 2.40
CA ILE A 184 24.15 -5.94 3.78
C ILE A 184 24.04 -7.11 4.75
N ILE A 185 23.27 -8.15 4.42
CA ILE A 185 23.20 -9.39 5.21
C ILE A 185 24.60 -9.97 5.42
N ASP A 186 25.40 -10.03 4.35
CA ASP A 186 26.73 -10.63 4.37
C ASP A 186 27.73 -9.79 5.17
N ARG A 187 27.74 -8.46 4.98
CA ARG A 187 28.75 -7.57 5.58
C ARG A 187 28.37 -7.00 6.94
N ALA A 188 27.09 -6.80 7.18
CA ALA A 188 26.60 -6.07 8.34
C ALA A 188 25.21 -6.58 8.79
N PRO A 189 25.09 -7.87 9.17
CA PRO A 189 23.80 -8.51 9.46
C PRO A 189 23.02 -7.82 10.58
N ARG A 190 23.72 -7.21 11.55
CA ARG A 190 23.10 -6.43 12.64
C ARG A 190 22.34 -5.20 12.18
N LEU A 191 22.55 -4.75 10.93
CA LEU A 191 21.78 -3.67 10.33
C LEU A 191 20.37 -4.10 9.94
N LEU A 192 20.04 -5.39 10.02
CA LEU A 192 18.70 -5.92 9.77
C LEU A 192 17.97 -6.30 11.07
N ASP A 193 18.63 -6.19 12.22
CA ASP A 193 18.00 -6.25 13.55
C ASP A 193 17.14 -4.99 13.85
N LEU A 194 16.56 -4.38 12.80
CA LEU A 194 15.84 -3.11 12.85
C LEU A 194 14.45 -3.27 13.48
N GLY A 195 14.46 -3.40 14.81
CA GLY A 195 13.40 -2.99 15.76
C GLY A 195 11.99 -3.47 15.44
#